data_AF-A0A3A1XC76-F1
#
_entry.id   AF-A0A3A1XC76-F1
#
_cell.length_a   1.000
_cell.length_b   1.000
_cell.length_c   1.000
_cell.angle_alpha   90.00
_cell.angle_beta   90.00
_cell.angle_gamma   90.00
#
_symmetry.space_group_name_H-M   'P 1'
#
loop_
_entity.id
_entity.type
_entity.pdbx_description
1 polymer ?
#
loop_
_entity_poly.entity_id
_entity_poly.type
_entity_poly.pdbx_seq_one_letter_code
_entity_poly.pdbx_strand_id
1 'polypeptide(L)' 'MNIKVKEIENKLEKESVSREVLYDLQEWFGMPESTEEYIQDSQEKPFLACYINDKLVG' A
#
# COMPACT_ATOMS: atom_id res chain seq x y z
N MET A 1 -7.56 -12.31 17.12
CA MET A 1 -7.27 -11.42 15.98
C MET A 1 -6.01 -11.96 15.33
N ASN A 2 -6.06 -12.27 14.03
CA ASN A 2 -4.89 -12.80 13.31
C ASN A 2 -4.19 -11.65 12.60
N ILE A 3 -2.92 -11.39 12.91
CA ILE A 3 -2.12 -10.32 12.30
C ILE A 3 -1.00 -10.97 11.49
N LYS A 4 -0.89 -10.62 10.22
CA LYS A 4 0.19 -11.06 9.34
C LYS A 4 0.88 -9.84 8.75
N VAL A 5 2.18 -9.74 8.94
CA VAL A 5 3.03 -8.79 8.21
C VAL A 5 3.82 -9.57 7.19
N LYS A 6 3.76 -9.16 5.92
CA LYS A 6 4.49 -9.79 4.82
C LYS A 6 5.30 -8.75 4.07
N GLU A 7 6.50 -9.14 3.65
CA GLU A 7 7.24 -8.39 2.66
C GLU A 7 6.71 -8.73 1.27
N ILE A 8 6.50 -7.70 0.45
CA ILE A 8 6.02 -7.83 -0.93
C ILE A 8 7.18 -7.49 -1.86
N GLU A 9 7.58 -8.44 -2.70
CA GLU A 9 8.65 -8.23 -3.68
C GLU A 9 8.11 -7.86 -5.06
N ASN A 10 6.92 -8.35 -5.42
CA ASN A 10 6.33 -8.13 -6.73
C ASN A 10 5.85 -6.68 -6.89
N LYS A 11 6.39 -5.97 -7.88
CA LYS A 11 6.06 -4.55 -8.14
C LYS A 11 4.58 -4.30 -8.40
N LEU A 12 3.90 -5.20 -9.13
CA LEU A 12 2.46 -5.08 -9.39
C LEU A 12 1.64 -5.26 -8.12
N GLU A 13 2.07 -6.16 -7.23
CA GLU A 13 1.42 -6.36 -5.94
C GLU A 13 1.64 -5.16 -5.01
N LYS A 14 2.85 -4.58 -5.00
CA LYS A 14 3.13 -3.32 -4.28
C LYS A 14 2.21 -2.19 -4.77
N GLU A 15 2.03 -2.05 -6.08
CA GLU A 15 1.13 -1.05 -6.65
C GLU A 15 -0.29 -1.23 -6.15
N SER A 16 -0.82 -2.46 -6.24
CA SER A 16 -2.19 -2.77 -5.83
C SER A 16 -2.41 -2.46 -4.34
N VAL A 17 -1.46 -2.85 -3.49
CA VAL A 17 -1.54 -2.65 -2.04
C VAL A 17 -1.42 -1.18 -1.67
N SER A 18 -0.46 -0.44 -2.25
CA SER A 18 -0.35 1.00 -2.05
C SER A 18 -1.62 1.72 -2.49
N ARG A 19 -2.17 1.36 -3.65
CA ARG A 19 -3.39 1.96 -4.18
C ARG A 19 -4.57 1.73 -3.24
N GLU A 20 -4.78 0.50 -2.78
CA GLU A 20 -5.87 0.17 -1.84
C GLU A 20 -5.77 0.98 -0.54
N VAL A 21 -4.57 1.05 0.07
CA VAL A 21 -4.37 1.79 1.33
C VAL A 21 -4.49 3.30 1.14
N LEU A 22 -3.87 3.87 0.10
CA LEU A 22 -3.83 5.31 -0.10
C LEU A 22 -5.18 5.87 -0.58
N TYR A 23 -5.93 5.09 -1.36
CA TYR A 23 -7.28 5.47 -1.77
C TYR A 23 -8.30 5.31 -0.64
N ASP A 24 -8.00 4.54 0.41
CA ASP A 24 -8.77 4.61 1.67
C ASP A 24 -8.40 5.86 2.50
N LEU A 25 -7.25 6.49 2.22
CA LEU A 25 -6.69 7.65 2.93
C LEU A 25 -6.68 8.95 2.08
N GLN A 26 -7.65 9.11 1.18
CA GLN A 26 -7.76 10.26 0.26
C GLN A 26 -7.72 11.61 0.97
N GLU A 27 -8.32 11.71 2.16
CA GLU A 27 -8.36 12.95 2.94
C GLU A 27 -6.98 13.35 3.48
N TRP A 28 -6.05 12.39 3.59
CA TRP A 28 -4.69 12.59 4.10
C TRP A 28 -3.68 12.76 2.96
N PHE A 29 -3.90 12.09 1.84
CA PHE A 29 -3.09 12.17 0.64
C PHE A 29 -3.76 13.09 -0.40
N GLY A 30 -3.47 14.39 -0.28
CA GLY A 30 -4.13 15.49 -0.98
C GLY A 30 -4.45 15.28 -2.47
N MET A 31 -3.56 15.69 -3.38
CA MET A 31 -3.83 15.66 -4.82
C MET A 31 -3.63 14.25 -5.40
N PRO A 32 -4.49 13.77 -6.32
CA PRO A 32 -4.37 12.45 -6.95
C PRO A 32 -3.00 12.19 -7.58
N GLU A 33 -2.36 13.22 -8.14
CA GLU A 33 -1.03 13.11 -8.75
C GLU A 33 0.04 12.71 -7.73
N SER A 34 0.01 13.29 -6.52
CA SER A 34 0.98 12.95 -5.46
C SER A 34 0.80 11.52 -4.95
N THR A 35 -0.45 11.03 -4.93
CA THR A 35 -0.75 9.64 -4.57
C THR A 35 -0.19 8.69 -5.62
N GLU A 36 -0.37 8.98 -6.90
CA GLU A 36 0.15 8.14 -7.98
C GLU A 36 1.69 8.13 -8.02
N GLU A 37 2.33 9.29 -7.83
CA GLU A 37 3.79 9.40 -7.72
C GLU A 37 4.32 8.55 -6.54
N TYR A 38 3.68 8.64 -5.37
CA TYR A 38 4.05 7.82 -4.23
C TYR A 38 3.90 6.31 -4.51
N ILE A 39 2.80 5.91 -5.16
CA ILE A 39 2.55 4.51 -5.53
C ILE A 39 3.68 4.00 -6.41
N GLN A 40 4.08 4.75 -7.44
CA GLN A 40 5.16 4.36 -8.36
C GLN A 40 6.52 4.30 -7.66
N ASP A 41 6.86 5.34 -6.89
CA ASP A 41 8.13 5.43 -6.16
C ASP A 41 8.30 4.33 -5.11
N SER A 42 7.20 3.89 -4.50
CA SER A 42 7.21 2.83 -3.49
C SER A 42 7.61 1.46 -4.05
N GLN A 43 7.44 1.22 -5.36
CA GLN A 43 7.70 -0.08 -5.99
C GLN A 43 9.18 -0.48 -5.93
N GLU A 44 10.08 0.50 -5.96
CA GLU A 44 11.54 0.28 -5.92
C GLU A 44 12.10 0.16 -4.49
N LYS A 45 11.27 0.38 -3.46
CA LYS A 45 11.67 0.36 -2.05
C LYS A 45 11.29 -0.97 -1.37
N PRO A 46 11.91 -1.33 -0.24
CA PRO A 46 11.40 -2.41 0.61
C PRO A 46 9.95 -2.13 0.99
N PHE A 47 9.09 -3.13 0.87
CA PHE A 47 7.64 -2.95 0.96
C PHE A 47 7.05 -3.98 1.90
N LEU A 48 6.41 -3.53 2.97
CA LEU A 48 5.75 -4.38 3.96
C LEU A 48 4.26 -4.06 3.95
N ALA A 49 3.44 -5.10 4.06
CA ALA A 49 2.00 -4.99 4.18
C ALA A 49 1.50 -5.78 5.39
N CYS A 50 0.56 -5.19 6.12
CA CYS A 50 -0.09 -5.72 7.29
C CYS A 50 -1.53 -6.13 6.98
N TYR A 51 -1.88 -7.34 7.39
CA TYR A 51 -3.21 -7.91 7.25
C TYR A 51 -3.78 -8.28 8.61
N ILE A 52 -5.02 -7.86 8.88
CA ILE A 52 -5.80 -8.28 10.04
C ILE A 52 -6.98 -9.13 9.55
N ASN A 53 -7.02 -10.40 9.97
CA ASN A 53 -8.01 -11.37 9.48
C ASN A 53 -8.10 -11.39 7.94
N ASP A 54 -6.93 -11.39 7.29
CA ASP A 54 -6.75 -11.37 5.83
C ASP A 54 -7.24 -10.09 5.10
N LYS A 55 -7.70 -9.08 5.84
CA LYS A 55 -7.96 -7.73 5.31
C LYS A 55 -6.68 -6.89 5.37
N LEU A 56 -6.33 -6.24 4.26
CA LEU A 56 -5.23 -5.27 4.21
C LEU A 56 -5.57 -4.05 5.08
N VAL A 57 -4.62 -3.64 5.94
CA VAL A 57 -4.82 -2.50 6.86
C VAL A 57 -3.66 -1.49 6.86
N GLY A 58 -2.57 -1.78 6.16
CA GLY A 58 -1.42 -0.89 6.03
C GLY A 58 -0.18 -1.59 5.52
#